data_AF-A0A837R7M0-F1
#
_entry.id   AF-A0A837R7M0-F1
#
_cell.length_a   1.000
_cell.length_b   1.000
_cell.length_c   1.000
_cell.angle_alpha   90.00
_cell.angle_beta   90.00
_cell.angle_gamma   90.00
#
_symmetry.space_group_name_H-M   'P 1'
#
loop_
_entity.id
_entity.type
_entity.pdbx_description
1 polymer ?
#
loop_
_entity_poly.entity_id
_entity_poly.type
_entity_poly.pdbx_seq_one_letter_code
_entity_poly.pdbx_strand_id
1 'polypeptide(L)'
;MTSEKHLYAIPTNRDASKSIKSLANDITVAIDEHVLLPEQLTFVLLDSSTQATFDRNHAQLKASFKALKITCLHIPVSAFDALLNQVLDPKLAALVVGSGFSYGKMVNKISIIAHLLGAHYIHRRDSDVYLQANNTQITPLIAEMRAFNENDQFLLVGSSYLGAWGIDYSDVADDLPTLRKLFSLSKPTYSPSQLDDYINNKYVQGSTETFPGNLAFSEQKSNYIDAGNFALKEVFLKIPVSPANVTSGTDYLYHTLVGKSGWRMVYHNDRVVHQYNENRYDQIDHLTYGHSKLLSRLMTTVTNNALADVSLSDDFNDMAQQVAAAYLSTVDSAELLAKLKTTIQRFVAVYASIDLPHYQAIATNVAQQPDAYLEKTITDVHHFIDLIQNWPAILKNTQALELAPFSISADNSR
;
A
#
# COMPACT_ATOMS: atom_id res chain seq x y z
N MET A 1 13.85 -12.50 -24.35
CA MET A 1 13.60 -12.28 -22.91
C MET A 1 13.55 -10.78 -22.74
N THR A 2 12.42 -10.25 -22.27
CA THR A 2 12.16 -8.82 -22.20
C THR A 2 13.15 -8.15 -21.24
N SER A 3 13.62 -6.95 -21.58
CA SER A 3 14.50 -6.13 -20.74
C SER A 3 13.79 -5.51 -19.52
N GLU A 4 12.65 -6.07 -19.13
CA GLU A 4 11.82 -5.56 -18.05
C GLU A 4 12.52 -5.80 -16.71
N LYS A 5 12.38 -4.81 -15.83
CA LYS A 5 13.00 -4.80 -14.51
C LYS A 5 11.93 -4.73 -13.44
N HIS A 6 12.18 -5.43 -12.34
CA HIS A 6 11.26 -5.63 -11.24
C HIS A 6 11.91 -5.13 -9.96
N LEU A 7 11.16 -4.35 -9.19
CA LEU A 7 11.51 -3.92 -7.85
C LEU A 7 10.69 -4.74 -6.84
N TYR A 8 11.33 -5.55 -6.01
CA TYR A 8 10.68 -6.18 -4.86
C TYR A 8 10.92 -5.33 -3.61
N ALA A 9 9.88 -4.69 -3.08
CA ALA A 9 10.02 -3.70 -2.03
C ALA A 9 9.31 -4.10 -0.73
N ILE A 10 10.03 -3.97 0.39
CA ILE A 10 9.49 -4.10 1.74
C ILE A 10 9.75 -2.78 2.50
N PRO A 11 8.72 -2.01 2.86
CA PRO A 11 8.86 -0.95 3.84
C PRO A 11 8.76 -1.51 5.27
N THR A 12 9.62 -1.05 6.16
CA THR A 12 9.59 -1.44 7.57
C THR A 12 9.91 -0.28 8.51
N ASN A 13 9.32 -0.34 9.70
CA ASN A 13 9.68 0.46 10.87
C ASN A 13 9.96 -0.44 12.09
N ARG A 14 10.09 -1.75 11.85
CA ARG A 14 10.17 -2.79 12.88
C ARG A 14 11.10 -3.93 12.45
N ASP A 15 11.28 -4.91 13.32
CA ASP A 15 11.99 -6.14 12.98
C ASP A 15 11.22 -6.87 11.87
N ALA A 16 11.86 -7.00 10.71
CA ALA A 16 11.33 -7.68 9.53
C ALA A 16 12.09 -8.98 9.25
N SER A 17 12.93 -9.46 10.17
CA SER A 17 13.85 -10.58 9.91
C SER A 17 13.13 -11.84 9.41
N LYS A 18 12.00 -12.18 10.05
CA LYS A 18 11.18 -13.34 9.62
C LYS A 18 10.61 -13.12 8.21
N SER A 19 10.15 -11.92 7.90
CA SER A 19 9.56 -11.58 6.60
C SER A 19 10.63 -11.59 5.51
N ILE A 20 11.79 -10.96 5.75
CA ILE A 20 12.97 -10.99 4.87
C ILE A 20 13.36 -12.43 4.54
N LYS A 21 13.46 -13.32 5.53
CA LYS A 21 13.76 -14.74 5.31
C LYS A 21 12.68 -15.43 4.47
N SER A 22 11.41 -15.19 4.78
CA SER A 22 10.30 -15.82 4.06
C SER A 22 10.20 -15.35 2.61
N LEU A 23 10.43 -14.06 2.35
CA LEU A 23 10.25 -13.47 1.02
C LEU A 23 11.51 -13.62 0.14
N ALA A 24 12.67 -13.88 0.73
CA ALA A 24 13.80 -14.41 -0.03
C ALA A 24 13.42 -15.74 -0.72
N ASN A 25 12.65 -16.60 -0.06
CA ASN A 25 12.15 -17.84 -0.66
C ASN A 25 11.15 -17.58 -1.81
N ASP A 26 10.33 -16.53 -1.73
CA ASP A 26 9.42 -16.11 -2.82
C ASP A 26 10.22 -15.86 -4.10
N ILE A 27 11.35 -15.15 -3.95
CA ILE A 27 12.28 -14.82 -5.02
C ILE A 27 13.08 -16.04 -5.48
N THR A 28 13.55 -16.89 -4.56
CA THR A 28 14.28 -18.12 -4.91
C THR A 28 13.44 -18.99 -5.82
N VAL A 29 12.19 -19.25 -5.45
CA VAL A 29 11.30 -20.11 -6.24
C VAL A 29 11.01 -19.46 -7.61
N ALA A 30 10.83 -18.14 -7.69
CA ALA A 30 10.64 -17.46 -8.97
C ALA A 30 11.86 -17.57 -9.92
N ILE A 31 13.08 -17.53 -9.37
CA ILE A 31 14.31 -17.70 -10.14
C ILE A 31 14.50 -19.17 -10.55
N ASP A 32 14.30 -20.11 -9.64
CA ASP A 32 14.45 -21.55 -9.89
C ASP A 32 13.43 -22.05 -10.94
N GLU A 33 12.22 -21.49 -10.94
CA GLU A 33 11.18 -21.76 -11.94
C GLU A 33 11.33 -20.93 -13.23
N HIS A 34 12.43 -20.16 -13.36
CA HIS A 34 12.78 -19.38 -14.54
C HIS A 34 11.70 -18.37 -14.98
N VAL A 35 10.83 -17.91 -14.06
CA VAL A 35 9.85 -16.86 -14.37
C VAL A 35 10.48 -15.46 -14.31
N LEU A 36 11.62 -15.34 -13.61
CA LEU A 36 12.44 -14.14 -13.52
C LEU A 36 13.92 -14.52 -13.53
N LEU A 37 14.74 -13.74 -14.25
CA LEU A 37 16.19 -13.84 -14.17
C LEU A 37 16.72 -12.98 -13.02
N PRO A 38 17.83 -13.37 -12.34
CA PRO A 38 18.40 -12.60 -11.24
C PRO A 38 18.68 -11.12 -11.56
N GLU A 39 19.14 -10.83 -12.78
CA GLU A 39 19.45 -9.48 -13.25
C GLU A 39 18.21 -8.60 -13.51
N GLN A 40 17.03 -9.22 -13.63
CA GLN A 40 15.77 -8.49 -13.81
C GLN A 40 15.20 -8.00 -12.48
N LEU A 41 15.66 -8.53 -11.34
CA LEU A 41 15.09 -8.24 -10.04
C LEU A 41 16.06 -7.47 -9.13
N THR A 42 15.57 -6.40 -8.51
CA THR A 42 16.24 -5.76 -7.38
C THR A 42 15.36 -5.84 -6.15
N PHE A 43 15.91 -6.33 -5.05
CA PHE A 43 15.23 -6.31 -3.75
C PHE A 43 15.59 -5.05 -2.98
N VAL A 44 14.60 -4.40 -2.37
CA VAL A 44 14.78 -3.19 -1.56
C VAL A 44 14.05 -3.31 -0.23
N LEU A 45 14.82 -3.17 0.85
CA LEU A 45 14.30 -2.94 2.19
C LEU A 45 14.42 -1.45 2.52
N LEU A 46 13.28 -0.79 2.71
CA LEU A 46 13.20 0.61 3.15
C LEU A 46 12.93 0.65 4.65
N ASP A 47 13.96 1.00 5.43
CA ASP A 47 13.94 0.80 6.88
C ASP A 47 13.95 2.14 7.64
N SER A 48 12.89 2.37 8.42
CA SER A 48 12.70 3.53 9.30
C SER A 48 12.77 3.17 10.78
N SER A 49 13.26 1.97 11.10
CA SER A 49 13.39 1.47 12.46
C SER A 49 14.61 2.05 13.19
N THR A 50 14.76 1.67 14.46
CA THR A 50 15.93 2.04 15.27
C THR A 50 17.22 1.41 14.72
N GLN A 51 18.40 1.97 15.04
CA GLN A 51 19.68 1.40 14.58
C GLN A 51 19.85 -0.08 14.93
N ALA A 52 19.45 -0.50 16.13
CA ALA A 52 19.55 -1.90 16.55
C ALA A 52 18.65 -2.83 15.72
N THR A 53 17.46 -2.35 15.33
CA THR A 53 16.54 -3.09 14.46
C THR A 53 17.04 -3.09 13.02
N PHE A 54 17.56 -1.96 12.53
CA PHE A 54 18.21 -1.84 11.23
C PHE A 54 19.35 -2.85 11.09
N ASP A 55 20.26 -2.93 12.07
CA ASP A 55 21.41 -3.86 12.02
C ASP A 55 20.96 -5.32 11.97
N ARG A 56 19.90 -5.67 12.71
CA ARG A 56 19.30 -7.01 12.71
C ARG A 56 18.69 -7.35 11.34
N ASN A 57 17.89 -6.44 10.80
CA ASN A 57 17.30 -6.57 9.47
C ASN A 57 18.40 -6.70 8.40
N HIS A 58 19.46 -5.91 8.51
CA HIS A 58 20.60 -5.92 7.61
C HIS A 58 21.35 -7.27 7.65
N ALA A 59 21.60 -7.81 8.84
CA ALA A 59 22.24 -9.11 9.01
C ALA A 59 21.37 -10.24 8.40
N GLN A 60 20.07 -10.22 8.64
CA GLN A 60 19.15 -11.20 8.06
C GLN A 60 19.06 -11.08 6.54
N LEU A 61 19.04 -9.86 6.00
CA LEU A 61 19.04 -9.62 4.56
C LEU A 61 20.28 -10.20 3.89
N LYS A 62 21.47 -9.92 4.44
CA LYS A 62 22.73 -10.52 3.98
C LYS A 62 22.68 -12.05 4.01
N ALA A 63 22.17 -12.63 5.09
CA ALA A 63 22.10 -14.08 5.24
C ALA A 63 21.13 -14.72 4.22
N SER A 64 19.96 -14.14 4.02
CA SER A 64 18.92 -14.71 3.15
C SER A 64 19.22 -14.57 1.65
N PHE A 65 19.86 -13.48 1.23
CA PHE A 65 20.02 -13.16 -0.19
C PHE A 65 21.39 -13.51 -0.78
N LYS A 66 22.35 -13.97 0.05
CA LYS A 66 23.70 -14.34 -0.39
C LYS A 66 23.71 -15.32 -1.57
N ALA A 67 22.79 -16.27 -1.61
CA ALA A 67 22.73 -17.30 -2.65
C ALA A 67 22.03 -16.84 -3.94
N LEU A 68 21.20 -15.80 -3.87
CA LEU A 68 20.29 -15.40 -4.96
C LEU A 68 20.98 -14.63 -6.09
N LYS A 69 22.18 -14.09 -5.85
CA LYS A 69 22.95 -13.28 -6.81
C LYS A 69 22.16 -12.12 -7.44
N ILE A 70 21.11 -11.65 -6.77
CA ILE A 70 20.36 -10.45 -7.17
C ILE A 70 20.94 -9.20 -6.50
N THR A 71 20.61 -8.03 -7.03
CA THR A 71 20.92 -6.76 -6.34
C THR A 71 19.99 -6.60 -5.14
N CYS A 72 20.57 -6.32 -3.97
CA CYS A 72 19.82 -6.05 -2.74
C CYS A 72 20.24 -4.70 -2.18
N LEU A 73 19.26 -3.83 -1.88
CA LEU A 73 19.50 -2.54 -1.24
C LEU A 73 18.85 -2.53 0.14
N HIS A 74 19.60 -2.10 1.16
CA HIS A 74 19.07 -1.80 2.47
C HIS A 74 19.22 -0.31 2.76
N ILE A 75 18.12 0.42 2.63
CA ILE A 75 18.12 1.88 2.60
C ILE A 75 17.50 2.39 3.91
N PRO A 76 18.28 3.08 4.76
CA PRO A 76 17.72 3.84 5.87
C PRO A 76 16.86 4.98 5.31
N VAL A 77 15.60 5.06 5.72
CA VAL A 77 14.66 6.09 5.26
C VAL A 77 15.18 7.49 5.56
N SER A 78 15.84 7.69 6.71
CA SER A 78 16.47 8.96 7.09
C SER A 78 17.62 9.38 6.16
N ALA A 79 18.44 8.42 5.70
CA ALA A 79 19.52 8.68 4.77
C ALA A 79 18.98 9.02 3.37
N PHE A 80 17.93 8.32 2.93
CA PHE A 80 17.27 8.63 1.67
C PHE A 80 16.56 9.99 1.72
N ASP A 81 15.88 10.30 2.83
CA ASP A 81 15.30 11.63 3.07
C ASP A 81 16.34 12.74 3.02
N ALA A 82 17.55 12.51 3.55
CA ALA A 82 18.65 13.47 3.45
C ALA A 82 19.09 13.70 1.99
N LEU A 83 19.16 12.64 1.17
CA LEU A 83 19.46 12.76 -0.26
C LEU A 83 18.36 13.53 -1.00
N LEU A 84 17.08 13.23 -0.72
CA LEU A 84 15.94 13.93 -1.34
C LEU A 84 15.94 15.42 -0.98
N ASN A 85 16.21 15.78 0.28
CA ASN A 85 16.32 17.17 0.71
C ASN A 85 17.47 17.95 0.06
N GLN A 86 18.52 17.25 -0.42
CA GLN A 86 19.64 17.90 -1.10
C GLN A 86 19.33 18.23 -2.56
N VAL A 87 18.52 17.41 -3.23
CA VAL A 87 18.29 17.53 -4.69
C VAL A 87 16.95 18.14 -5.08
N LEU A 88 15.97 18.13 -4.16
CA LEU A 88 14.66 18.75 -4.36
C LEU A 88 14.62 20.13 -3.74
N ASP A 89 13.79 21.02 -4.29
CA ASP A 89 13.49 22.26 -3.58
C ASP A 89 12.72 21.93 -2.27
N PRO A 90 12.84 22.77 -1.22
CA PRO A 90 12.25 22.48 0.07
C PRO A 90 10.73 22.20 0.07
N LYS A 91 9.97 22.82 -0.85
CA LYS A 91 8.52 22.61 -0.91
C LYS A 91 8.20 21.24 -1.49
N LEU A 92 8.84 20.83 -2.58
CA LEU A 92 8.66 19.49 -3.14
C LEU A 92 9.24 18.40 -2.24
N ALA A 93 10.38 18.67 -1.59
CA ALA A 93 10.94 17.76 -0.60
C ALA A 93 9.94 17.46 0.51
N ALA A 94 9.24 18.47 1.05
CA ALA A 94 8.24 18.29 2.11
C ALA A 94 7.05 17.38 1.73
N LEU A 95 6.77 17.21 0.43
CA LEU A 95 5.72 16.32 -0.07
C LEU A 95 6.14 14.84 -0.05
N VAL A 96 7.44 14.54 -0.12
CA VAL A 96 7.94 13.15 -0.17
C VAL A 96 8.78 12.76 1.05
N VAL A 97 9.34 13.74 1.75
CA VAL A 97 10.11 13.62 3.01
C VAL A 97 9.22 14.02 4.19
N GLY A 98 9.48 13.47 5.37
CA GLY A 98 8.90 14.00 6.60
C GLY A 98 8.96 13.03 7.77
N SER A 99 8.94 13.59 8.97
CA SER A 99 8.76 12.83 10.20
C SER A 99 7.29 12.41 10.35
N GLY A 100 7.07 11.14 10.69
CA GLY A 100 5.74 10.61 10.99
C GLY A 100 5.27 9.55 10.00
N PHE A 101 4.10 8.98 10.31
CA PHE A 101 3.55 7.86 9.57
C PHE A 101 2.76 8.34 8.35
N SER A 102 3.23 8.01 7.14
CA SER A 102 2.50 8.24 5.88
C SER A 102 2.75 7.07 4.92
N TYR A 103 1.67 6.35 4.58
CA TYR A 103 1.73 5.30 3.57
C TYR A 103 2.11 5.87 2.21
N GLY A 104 1.52 7.01 1.82
CA GLY A 104 1.80 7.62 0.53
C GLY A 104 3.23 8.09 0.38
N LYS A 105 3.81 8.76 1.38
CA LYS A 105 5.24 9.15 1.31
C LYS A 105 6.15 7.93 1.17
N MET A 106 5.83 6.83 1.87
CA MET A 106 6.60 5.58 1.73
C MET A 106 6.48 4.99 0.32
N VAL A 107 5.27 4.90 -0.23
CA VAL A 107 5.07 4.42 -1.60
C VAL A 107 5.75 5.34 -2.62
N ASN A 108 5.68 6.65 -2.46
CA ASN A 108 6.35 7.61 -3.34
C ASN A 108 7.88 7.43 -3.32
N LYS A 109 8.47 7.14 -2.16
CA LYS A 109 9.91 6.80 -2.06
C LYS A 109 10.22 5.51 -2.84
N ILE A 110 9.40 4.48 -2.69
CA ILE A 110 9.52 3.23 -3.45
C ILE A 110 9.42 3.54 -4.96
N SER A 111 8.49 4.40 -5.39
CA SER A 111 8.34 4.82 -6.79
C SER A 111 9.57 5.58 -7.32
N ILE A 112 10.17 6.46 -6.52
CA ILE A 112 11.43 7.14 -6.88
C ILE A 112 12.55 6.11 -7.02
N ILE A 113 12.67 5.16 -6.10
CA ILE A 113 13.68 4.09 -6.19
C ILE A 113 13.45 3.21 -7.43
N ALA A 114 12.20 2.88 -7.72
CA ALA A 114 11.84 2.15 -8.94
C ALA A 114 12.27 2.91 -10.19
N HIS A 115 12.04 4.23 -10.23
CA HIS A 115 12.51 5.09 -11.32
C HIS A 115 14.04 5.08 -11.45
N LEU A 116 14.79 5.21 -10.35
CA LEU A 116 16.26 5.19 -10.34
C LEU A 116 16.84 3.86 -10.86
N LEU A 117 16.16 2.76 -10.58
CA LEU A 117 16.57 1.42 -11.00
C LEU A 117 16.08 1.05 -12.41
N GLY A 118 15.23 1.89 -13.02
CA GLY A 118 14.57 1.62 -14.30
C GLY A 118 13.58 0.47 -14.20
N ALA A 119 12.95 0.27 -13.04
CA ALA A 119 11.95 -0.77 -12.81
C ALA A 119 10.62 -0.42 -13.49
N HIS A 120 10.03 -1.43 -14.13
CA HIS A 120 8.73 -1.38 -14.80
C HIS A 120 7.64 -1.92 -13.87
N TYR A 121 8.01 -2.83 -12.97
CA TYR A 121 7.11 -3.43 -12.00
C TYR A 121 7.58 -3.17 -10.56
N ILE A 122 6.63 -2.91 -9.66
CA ILE A 122 6.85 -2.95 -8.21
C ILE A 122 6.08 -4.14 -7.67
N HIS A 123 6.75 -5.04 -6.95
CA HIS A 123 6.14 -6.06 -6.11
C HIS A 123 6.29 -5.60 -4.66
N ARG A 124 5.19 -5.25 -3.99
CA ARG A 124 5.23 -4.79 -2.60
C ARG A 124 4.70 -5.87 -1.66
N ARG A 125 5.41 -6.03 -0.55
CA ARG A 125 4.95 -6.75 0.64
C ARG A 125 5.04 -5.88 1.89
N ASP A 126 4.12 -6.05 2.83
CA ASP A 126 4.29 -5.46 4.16
C ASP A 126 5.36 -6.24 4.97
N SER A 127 5.96 -5.60 5.98
CA SER A 127 7.06 -6.19 6.77
C SER A 127 6.61 -7.28 7.75
N ASP A 128 5.30 -7.48 7.90
CA ASP A 128 4.65 -8.45 8.77
C ASP A 128 3.88 -9.54 7.99
N VAL A 129 4.25 -9.74 6.72
CA VAL A 129 3.72 -10.84 5.89
C VAL A 129 4.77 -11.89 5.56
N TYR A 130 4.28 -13.12 5.32
CA TYR A 130 5.07 -14.32 5.06
C TYR A 130 4.41 -15.20 3.99
N LEU A 131 5.19 -16.08 3.39
CA LEU A 131 4.66 -17.16 2.56
C LEU A 131 3.93 -18.19 3.41
N GLN A 132 2.94 -18.84 2.83
CA GLN A 132 2.30 -20.00 3.45
C GLN A 132 3.28 -21.18 3.47
N ALA A 133 3.27 -21.98 4.53
CA ALA A 133 4.22 -23.09 4.70
C ALA A 133 4.05 -24.21 3.66
N ASN A 134 2.85 -24.38 3.11
CA ASN A 134 2.55 -25.35 2.06
C ASN A 134 2.92 -24.84 0.65
N ASN A 135 3.40 -23.60 0.54
CA ASN A 135 3.74 -22.99 -0.72
C ASN A 135 5.23 -23.21 -1.04
N THR A 136 5.53 -24.30 -1.76
CA THR A 136 6.91 -24.67 -2.09
C THR A 136 7.25 -24.55 -3.57
N GLN A 137 6.27 -24.34 -4.46
CA GLN A 137 6.47 -24.33 -5.92
C GLN A 137 5.76 -23.19 -6.65
N ILE A 138 4.75 -22.56 -6.03
CA ILE A 138 3.95 -21.51 -6.69
C ILE A 138 3.72 -20.40 -5.69
N THR A 139 4.58 -19.40 -5.72
CA THR A 139 4.55 -18.29 -4.78
C THR A 139 3.77 -17.09 -5.30
N PRO A 140 3.46 -16.08 -4.45
CA PRO A 140 2.78 -14.87 -4.89
C PRO A 140 3.51 -14.15 -6.01
N LEU A 141 4.86 -14.10 -5.98
CA LEU A 141 5.64 -13.52 -7.08
C LEU A 141 5.44 -14.26 -8.40
N ILE A 142 5.41 -15.60 -8.38
CA ILE A 142 5.10 -16.41 -9.58
C ILE A 142 3.69 -16.10 -10.09
N ALA A 143 2.70 -15.97 -9.20
CA ALA A 143 1.34 -15.65 -9.58
C ALA A 143 1.24 -14.27 -10.26
N GLU A 144 1.91 -13.26 -9.70
CA GLU A 144 2.00 -11.91 -10.27
C GLU A 144 2.67 -11.92 -11.64
N MET A 145 3.80 -12.60 -11.78
CA MET A 145 4.52 -12.71 -13.06
C MET A 145 3.70 -13.42 -14.14
N ARG A 146 3.02 -14.51 -13.79
CA ARG A 146 2.15 -15.22 -14.73
C ARG A 146 1.00 -14.34 -15.21
N ALA A 147 0.37 -13.60 -14.32
CA ALA A 147 -0.70 -12.68 -14.69
C ALA A 147 -0.20 -11.59 -15.66
N PHE A 148 0.89 -10.89 -15.34
CA PHE A 148 1.43 -9.86 -16.23
C PHE A 148 1.88 -10.39 -17.60
N ASN A 149 2.39 -11.62 -17.65
CA ASN A 149 2.77 -12.28 -18.91
C ASN A 149 1.55 -12.75 -19.73
N GLU A 150 0.44 -13.07 -19.07
CA GLU A 150 -0.78 -13.53 -19.73
C GLU A 150 -1.57 -12.37 -20.34
N ASN A 151 -1.59 -11.21 -19.68
CA ASN A 151 -2.34 -10.05 -20.13
C ASN A 151 -1.62 -8.74 -19.80
N ASP A 152 -1.21 -8.03 -20.85
CA ASP A 152 -0.49 -6.77 -20.76
C ASP A 152 -1.34 -5.62 -20.22
N GLN A 153 -2.67 -5.74 -20.22
CA GLN A 153 -3.62 -4.79 -19.63
C GLN A 153 -3.75 -4.92 -18.11
N PHE A 154 -3.13 -5.92 -17.47
CA PHE A 154 -3.07 -5.92 -16.01
C PHE A 154 -2.10 -4.86 -15.52
N LEU A 155 -2.65 -3.89 -14.80
CA LEU A 155 -1.89 -2.83 -14.13
C LEU A 155 -1.62 -3.19 -12.66
N LEU A 156 -2.55 -3.89 -12.02
CA LEU A 156 -2.47 -4.29 -10.62
C LEU A 156 -2.81 -5.77 -10.46
N VAL A 157 -1.88 -6.53 -9.89
CA VAL A 157 -2.08 -7.95 -9.57
C VAL A 157 -1.84 -8.14 -8.08
N GLY A 158 -2.60 -8.98 -7.39
CA GLY A 158 -2.29 -9.27 -6.00
C GLY A 158 -3.25 -10.24 -5.35
N SER A 159 -3.13 -10.36 -4.04
CA SER A 159 -4.03 -11.18 -3.24
C SER A 159 -4.32 -10.51 -1.89
N SER A 160 -4.98 -11.25 -1.01
CA SER A 160 -5.34 -10.80 0.34
C SER A 160 -4.50 -11.55 1.37
N TYR A 161 -4.92 -11.47 2.63
CA TYR A 161 -4.23 -12.05 3.77
C TYR A 161 -4.88 -13.34 4.25
N LEU A 162 -4.01 -14.24 4.73
CA LEU A 162 -4.31 -15.35 5.64
C LEU A 162 -3.89 -14.94 7.06
N GLY A 163 -4.64 -15.31 8.10
CA GLY A 163 -4.34 -14.96 9.49
C GLY A 163 -4.90 -13.60 9.92
N ALA A 164 -4.06 -12.72 10.43
CA ALA A 164 -4.51 -11.41 10.91
C ALA A 164 -5.13 -10.59 9.77
N TRP A 165 -6.20 -9.86 10.05
CA TRP A 165 -6.86 -9.01 9.05
C TRP A 165 -6.03 -7.77 8.74
N GLY A 166 -6.18 -7.18 7.54
CA GLY A 166 -5.53 -5.90 7.20
C GLY A 166 -6.11 -4.70 7.95
N ILE A 167 -7.22 -4.91 8.66
CA ILE A 167 -7.89 -3.96 9.53
C ILE A 167 -8.10 -4.64 10.88
N ASP A 168 -7.75 -3.96 11.97
CA ASP A 168 -7.80 -4.55 13.30
C ASP A 168 -9.16 -4.30 13.93
N TYR A 169 -10.02 -5.32 13.87
CA TYR A 169 -11.32 -5.41 14.54
C TYR A 169 -11.39 -6.69 15.38
N SER A 170 -10.25 -7.10 15.95
CA SER A 170 -10.10 -8.38 16.64
C SER A 170 -10.99 -8.51 17.89
N ASP A 171 -11.33 -7.40 18.53
CA ASP A 171 -12.24 -7.30 19.67
C ASP A 171 -13.72 -7.55 19.32
N VAL A 172 -14.09 -7.39 18.05
CA VAL A 172 -15.46 -7.59 17.54
C VAL A 172 -15.50 -8.59 16.39
N ALA A 173 -14.47 -9.44 16.24
CA ALA A 173 -14.34 -10.36 15.12
C ALA A 173 -15.50 -11.37 15.02
N ASP A 174 -16.10 -11.73 16.15
CA ASP A 174 -17.25 -12.65 16.24
C ASP A 174 -18.61 -11.93 16.27
N ASP A 175 -18.64 -10.60 16.24
CA ASP A 175 -19.87 -9.78 16.25
C ASP A 175 -20.20 -9.24 14.85
N LEU A 176 -20.84 -10.09 14.04
CA LEU A 176 -21.25 -9.74 12.68
C LEU A 176 -22.11 -8.45 12.60
N PRO A 177 -23.12 -8.21 13.47
CA PRO A 177 -23.82 -6.93 13.53
C PRO A 177 -22.90 -5.71 13.67
N THR A 178 -21.90 -5.76 14.56
CA THR A 178 -20.94 -4.66 14.72
C THR A 178 -19.99 -4.54 13.52
N LEU A 179 -19.51 -5.66 12.99
CA LEU A 179 -18.71 -5.67 11.76
C LEU A 179 -19.47 -5.05 10.59
N ARG A 180 -20.77 -5.34 10.40
CA ARG A 180 -21.60 -4.70 9.37
C ARG A 180 -21.61 -3.19 9.51
N LYS A 181 -21.79 -2.66 10.74
CA LYS A 181 -21.75 -1.21 10.99
C LYS A 181 -20.41 -0.62 10.54
N LEU A 182 -19.30 -1.21 10.98
CA LEU A 182 -17.94 -0.76 10.68
C LEU A 182 -17.60 -0.86 9.19
N PHE A 183 -17.92 -1.97 8.53
CA PHE A 183 -17.67 -2.15 7.10
C PHE A 183 -18.60 -1.31 6.23
N SER A 184 -19.79 -0.93 6.70
CA SER A 184 -20.67 0.01 5.98
C SER A 184 -20.01 1.38 5.77
N LEU A 185 -19.10 1.81 6.65
CA LEU A 185 -18.31 3.04 6.45
C LEU A 185 -17.34 2.92 5.26
N SER A 186 -16.92 1.70 4.95
CA SER A 186 -15.98 1.39 3.85
C SER A 186 -16.69 1.09 2.54
N LYS A 187 -17.87 0.47 2.64
CA LYS A 187 -18.71 0.02 1.53
C LYS A 187 -20.11 0.60 1.68
N PRO A 188 -20.26 1.94 1.56
CA PRO A 188 -21.52 2.63 1.89
C PRO A 188 -22.68 2.27 0.95
N THR A 189 -22.39 1.68 -0.21
CA THR A 189 -23.36 1.27 -1.23
C THR A 189 -23.72 -0.22 -1.17
N TYR A 190 -23.07 -1.01 -0.31
CA TYR A 190 -23.36 -2.44 -0.22
C TYR A 190 -24.67 -2.68 0.54
N SER A 191 -25.48 -3.59 0.05
CA SER A 191 -26.61 -4.15 0.79
C SER A 191 -26.11 -4.95 2.01
N PRO A 192 -26.98 -5.26 2.98
CA PRO A 192 -26.62 -6.13 4.10
C PRO A 192 -26.04 -7.48 3.66
N SER A 193 -26.61 -8.12 2.63
CA SER A 193 -26.09 -9.40 2.12
C SER A 193 -24.73 -9.24 1.43
N GLN A 194 -24.52 -8.15 0.68
CA GLN A 194 -23.21 -7.87 0.07
C GLN A 194 -22.14 -7.59 1.13
N LEU A 195 -22.50 -6.96 2.26
CA LEU A 195 -21.60 -6.79 3.40
C LEU A 195 -21.26 -8.14 4.04
N ASP A 196 -22.23 -9.02 4.23
CA ASP A 196 -21.99 -10.36 4.78
C ASP A 196 -21.04 -11.16 3.89
N ASP A 197 -21.31 -11.20 2.58
CA ASP A 197 -20.46 -11.89 1.62
C ASP A 197 -19.05 -11.32 1.62
N TYR A 198 -18.92 -9.99 1.67
CA TYR A 198 -17.62 -9.33 1.73
C TYR A 198 -16.86 -9.66 3.02
N ILE A 199 -17.52 -9.58 4.17
CA ILE A 199 -16.94 -9.88 5.49
C ILE A 199 -16.50 -11.34 5.53
N ASN A 200 -17.37 -12.26 5.13
CA ASN A 200 -17.10 -13.69 5.17
C ASN A 200 -15.98 -14.08 4.19
N ASN A 201 -16.08 -13.69 2.92
CA ASN A 201 -15.14 -14.15 1.89
C ASN A 201 -13.76 -13.50 2.00
N LYS A 202 -13.70 -12.22 2.38
CA LYS A 202 -12.41 -11.52 2.53
C LYS A 202 -11.76 -11.82 3.87
N TYR A 203 -12.53 -11.69 4.97
CA TYR A 203 -11.97 -11.68 6.33
C TYR A 203 -12.19 -13.01 7.06
N VAL A 204 -13.42 -13.47 7.26
CA VAL A 204 -13.67 -14.64 8.14
C VAL A 204 -13.13 -15.94 7.51
N GLN A 205 -13.72 -16.40 6.42
CA GLN A 205 -13.25 -17.59 5.71
C GLN A 205 -11.92 -17.32 5.02
N GLY A 206 -11.79 -16.14 4.41
CA GLY A 206 -10.60 -15.77 3.66
C GLY A 206 -9.30 -15.77 4.49
N SER A 207 -9.38 -15.44 5.78
CA SER A 207 -8.22 -15.49 6.67
C SER A 207 -7.80 -16.90 7.08
N THR A 208 -8.57 -17.93 6.70
CA THR A 208 -8.30 -19.34 7.05
C THR A 208 -8.09 -20.23 5.82
N GLU A 209 -8.40 -19.73 4.63
CA GLU A 209 -8.30 -20.46 3.37
C GLU A 209 -6.85 -20.61 2.92
N THR A 210 -6.26 -21.79 3.13
CA THR A 210 -4.90 -22.10 2.68
C THR A 210 -4.83 -22.32 1.18
N PHE A 211 -3.69 -21.96 0.57
CA PHE A 211 -3.49 -22.16 -0.86
C PHE A 211 -3.57 -23.65 -1.25
N PRO A 212 -4.46 -24.04 -2.19
CA PRO A 212 -4.68 -25.45 -2.54
C PRO A 212 -3.57 -26.08 -3.39
N GLY A 213 -2.55 -25.32 -3.79
CA GLY A 213 -1.47 -25.78 -4.66
C GLY A 213 -1.71 -25.50 -6.16
N ASN A 214 -2.86 -24.93 -6.53
CA ASN A 214 -3.18 -24.51 -7.89
C ASN A 214 -3.64 -23.05 -7.94
N LEU A 215 -3.04 -22.27 -8.85
CA LEU A 215 -3.41 -20.87 -9.04
C LEU A 215 -4.79 -20.74 -9.66
N ALA A 216 -5.55 -19.79 -9.13
CA ALA A 216 -6.77 -19.29 -9.70
C ALA A 216 -6.75 -17.76 -9.69
N PHE A 217 -7.14 -17.17 -10.81
CA PHE A 217 -7.22 -15.73 -11.00
C PHE A 217 -8.68 -15.27 -11.05
N SER A 218 -8.98 -14.09 -10.52
CA SER A 218 -10.34 -13.53 -10.50
C SER A 218 -10.34 -12.00 -10.51
N GLU A 219 -10.90 -11.40 -11.54
CA GLU A 219 -11.13 -9.94 -11.57
C GLU A 219 -12.34 -9.54 -10.71
N GLN A 220 -13.28 -10.47 -10.49
CA GLN A 220 -14.44 -10.24 -9.63
C GLN A 220 -14.06 -10.08 -8.15
N LYS A 221 -12.93 -10.67 -7.73
CA LYS A 221 -12.36 -10.54 -6.39
C LYS A 221 -11.27 -9.45 -6.29
N SER A 222 -11.12 -8.61 -7.31
CA SER A 222 -10.09 -7.58 -7.33
C SER A 222 -10.19 -6.56 -6.17
N ASN A 223 -11.40 -6.32 -5.67
CA ASN A 223 -11.64 -5.51 -4.46
C ASN A 223 -11.13 -6.17 -3.16
N TYR A 224 -10.59 -7.39 -3.21
CA TYR A 224 -10.00 -8.08 -2.06
C TYR A 224 -8.50 -7.88 -1.96
N ILE A 225 -7.85 -7.43 -3.03
CA ILE A 225 -6.41 -7.22 -3.06
C ILE A 225 -6.02 -6.24 -1.95
N ASP A 226 -5.01 -6.61 -1.17
CA ASP A 226 -4.50 -5.79 -0.07
C ASP A 226 -3.14 -5.19 -0.43
N ALA A 227 -2.92 -3.94 -0.03
CA ALA A 227 -1.72 -3.19 -0.42
C ALA A 227 -0.41 -3.78 0.14
N GLY A 228 -0.46 -4.66 1.13
CA GLY A 228 0.70 -5.43 1.59
C GLY A 228 0.93 -6.74 0.82
N ASN A 229 0.16 -7.00 -0.25
CA ASN A 229 0.35 -8.14 -1.14
C ASN A 229 -0.13 -7.85 -2.56
N PHE A 230 0.54 -6.90 -3.23
CA PHE A 230 0.21 -6.53 -4.60
C PHE A 230 1.45 -6.14 -5.39
N ALA A 231 1.30 -6.17 -6.70
CA ALA A 231 2.23 -5.68 -7.68
C ALA A 231 1.58 -4.65 -8.60
N LEU A 232 2.38 -3.69 -9.07
CA LEU A 232 1.98 -2.61 -9.96
C LEU A 232 2.86 -2.59 -11.19
N LYS A 233 2.26 -2.27 -12.34
CA LYS A 233 2.95 -2.00 -13.61
C LYS A 233 2.92 -0.51 -13.91
N GLU A 234 4.10 0.11 -13.94
CA GLU A 234 4.46 1.46 -14.46
C GLU A 234 3.70 2.71 -13.97
N VAL A 235 2.45 2.60 -13.53
CA VAL A 235 1.59 3.73 -13.10
C VAL A 235 2.26 4.60 -12.03
N PHE A 236 3.08 3.99 -11.18
CA PHE A 236 3.84 4.65 -10.11
C PHE A 236 4.89 5.65 -10.64
N LEU A 237 5.29 5.54 -11.91
CA LEU A 237 6.18 6.50 -12.57
C LEU A 237 5.46 7.79 -12.98
N LYS A 238 4.13 7.79 -12.95
CA LYS A 238 3.31 8.91 -13.46
C LYS A 238 2.38 9.47 -12.40
N ILE A 239 1.85 8.62 -11.53
CA ILE A 239 0.87 9.02 -10.52
C ILE A 239 1.40 8.63 -9.13
N PRO A 240 1.78 9.61 -8.30
CA PRO A 240 2.16 9.38 -6.92
C PRO A 240 0.93 9.10 -6.05
N VAL A 241 1.16 8.77 -4.79
CA VAL A 241 0.14 8.59 -3.77
C VAL A 241 0.07 9.82 -2.87
N SER A 242 -1.13 10.19 -2.41
CA SER A 242 -1.33 11.31 -1.47
C SER A 242 -0.35 11.24 -0.29
N PRO A 243 0.41 12.32 -0.01
CA PRO A 243 1.43 12.32 1.04
C PRO A 243 0.84 12.56 2.44
N ALA A 244 -0.48 12.43 2.58
CA ALA A 244 -1.21 12.67 3.81
C ALA A 244 -0.57 11.90 4.99
N ASN A 245 -0.34 12.62 6.08
CA ASN A 245 0.19 12.02 7.31
C ASN A 245 -0.94 11.48 8.17
N VAL A 246 -0.65 10.38 8.87
CA VAL A 246 -1.59 9.68 9.78
C VAL A 246 -2.89 9.33 9.06
N THR A 247 -2.78 8.96 7.78
CA THR A 247 -3.90 8.54 6.93
C THR A 247 -3.58 7.16 6.37
N SER A 248 -4.34 6.16 6.81
CA SER A 248 -4.14 4.78 6.35
C SER A 248 -4.63 4.57 4.91
N GLY A 249 -3.94 3.70 4.16
CA GLY A 249 -4.48 3.14 2.92
C GLY A 249 -4.61 4.14 1.76
N THR A 250 -3.82 5.22 1.73
CA THR A 250 -3.82 6.18 0.61
C THR A 250 -3.39 5.53 -0.71
N ASP A 251 -2.60 4.46 -0.63
CA ASP A 251 -2.12 3.62 -1.73
C ASP A 251 -3.22 2.79 -2.42
N TYR A 252 -4.40 2.64 -1.81
CA TYR A 252 -5.57 2.10 -2.50
C TYR A 252 -6.10 3.01 -3.62
N LEU A 253 -5.55 4.21 -3.80
CA LEU A 253 -5.79 5.07 -4.97
C LEU A 253 -5.70 4.28 -6.28
N TYR A 254 -4.69 3.40 -6.42
CA TYR A 254 -4.50 2.62 -7.65
C TYR A 254 -5.68 1.70 -7.98
N HIS A 255 -6.43 1.21 -6.98
CA HIS A 255 -7.65 0.45 -7.23
C HIS A 255 -8.73 1.33 -7.88
N THR A 256 -8.87 2.57 -7.42
CA THR A 256 -9.82 3.51 -8.01
C THR A 256 -9.41 3.93 -9.42
N LEU A 257 -8.13 4.16 -9.66
CA LEU A 257 -7.63 4.54 -11.00
C LEU A 257 -7.91 3.45 -12.03
N VAL A 258 -7.55 2.20 -11.71
CA VAL A 258 -7.83 1.05 -12.58
C VAL A 258 -9.33 0.93 -12.86
N GLY A 259 -10.17 1.02 -11.81
CA GLY A 259 -11.63 0.97 -11.95
C GLY A 259 -12.27 2.13 -12.75
N LYS A 260 -11.48 3.14 -13.12
CA LYS A 260 -11.90 4.30 -13.92
C LYS A 260 -11.22 4.38 -15.28
N SER A 261 -10.39 3.41 -15.65
CA SER A 261 -9.65 3.32 -16.92
C SER A 261 -9.98 2.02 -17.67
N GLY A 262 -9.38 1.81 -18.84
CA GLY A 262 -9.37 0.53 -19.56
C GLY A 262 -8.37 -0.50 -19.02
N TRP A 263 -7.47 -0.09 -18.10
CA TRP A 263 -6.59 -1.01 -17.38
C TRP A 263 -7.38 -1.96 -16.47
N ARG A 264 -6.77 -3.11 -16.17
CA ARG A 264 -7.40 -4.19 -15.41
C ARG A 264 -6.61 -4.51 -14.15
N MET A 265 -7.31 -5.07 -13.17
CA MET A 265 -6.69 -5.64 -11.96
C MET A 265 -7.22 -7.03 -11.69
N VAL A 266 -6.34 -7.93 -11.23
CA VAL A 266 -6.69 -9.34 -11.03
C VAL A 266 -6.19 -9.85 -9.69
N TYR A 267 -7.09 -10.55 -8.98
CA TYR A 267 -6.78 -11.24 -7.73
C TYR A 267 -6.25 -12.65 -8.03
N HIS A 268 -5.23 -13.12 -7.31
CA HIS A 268 -4.86 -14.55 -7.27
C HIS A 268 -5.16 -15.17 -5.91
N ASN A 269 -5.45 -16.47 -5.85
CA ASN A 269 -5.82 -17.17 -4.61
C ASN A 269 -4.64 -17.50 -3.67
N ASP A 270 -3.40 -17.22 -4.07
CA ASP A 270 -2.22 -17.41 -3.22
C ASP A 270 -2.01 -16.21 -2.27
N ARG A 271 -2.71 -16.26 -1.13
CA ARG A 271 -2.64 -15.25 -0.07
C ARG A 271 -1.30 -15.31 0.67
N VAL A 272 -0.89 -14.18 1.27
CA VAL A 272 0.24 -14.17 2.22
C VAL A 272 -0.26 -14.30 3.65
N VAL A 273 0.51 -14.97 4.50
CA VAL A 273 0.24 -15.02 5.94
C VAL A 273 0.57 -13.66 6.53
N HIS A 274 -0.40 -13.00 7.14
CA HIS A 274 -0.23 -11.75 7.85
C HIS A 274 -0.31 -12.01 9.36
N GLN A 275 0.66 -11.48 10.11
CA GLN A 275 0.70 -11.66 11.57
C GLN A 275 0.98 -10.33 12.25
N TYR A 276 0.11 -9.94 13.18
CA TYR A 276 0.43 -8.85 14.07
C TYR A 276 1.56 -9.23 15.04
N ASN A 277 2.27 -8.21 15.53
CA ASN A 277 3.08 -8.37 16.73
C ASN A 277 2.19 -8.86 17.89
N GLU A 278 2.74 -9.70 18.76
CA GLU A 278 2.03 -10.18 19.95
C GLU A 278 1.48 -9.01 20.77
N ASN A 279 0.22 -9.10 21.21
CA ASN A 279 -0.49 -8.08 21.98
C ASN A 279 -0.68 -6.73 21.27
N ARG A 280 -0.61 -6.68 19.93
CA ARG A 280 -0.80 -5.43 19.16
C ARG A 280 -2.08 -4.70 19.54
N TYR A 281 -3.20 -5.40 19.66
CA TYR A 281 -4.49 -4.76 19.94
C TYR A 281 -4.47 -4.05 21.30
N ASP A 282 -3.93 -4.70 22.34
CA ASP A 282 -3.82 -4.09 23.68
C ASP A 282 -2.82 -2.92 23.74
N GLN A 283 -1.89 -2.86 22.78
CA GLN A 283 -0.86 -1.83 22.71
C GLN A 283 -1.20 -0.69 21.75
N ILE A 284 -2.28 -0.81 20.98
CA ILE A 284 -2.63 0.20 19.99
C ILE A 284 -3.24 1.41 20.70
N ASP A 285 -2.82 2.60 20.27
CA ASP A 285 -3.57 3.80 20.56
C ASP A 285 -4.83 3.82 19.69
N HIS A 286 -5.95 3.35 20.26
CA HIS A 286 -7.23 3.30 19.56
C HIS A 286 -7.71 4.66 19.05
N LEU A 287 -7.37 5.77 19.73
CA LEU A 287 -7.73 7.11 19.28
C LEU A 287 -6.98 7.46 18.00
N THR A 288 -5.65 7.35 18.01
CA THR A 288 -4.83 7.58 16.82
C THR A 288 -5.23 6.65 15.67
N TYR A 289 -5.51 5.37 15.96
CA TYR A 289 -5.98 4.42 14.96
C TYR A 289 -7.32 4.85 14.36
N GLY A 290 -8.30 5.18 15.20
CA GLY A 290 -9.63 5.67 14.78
C GLY A 290 -9.54 6.94 13.93
N HIS A 291 -8.71 7.90 14.31
CA HIS A 291 -8.47 9.13 13.54
C HIS A 291 -7.90 8.82 12.15
N SER A 292 -6.91 7.91 12.07
CA SER A 292 -6.36 7.48 10.79
C SER A 292 -7.40 6.80 9.90
N LYS A 293 -8.31 6.01 10.49
CA LYS A 293 -9.44 5.41 9.75
C LYS A 293 -10.40 6.46 9.22
N LEU A 294 -10.77 7.47 10.02
CA LEU A 294 -11.62 8.56 9.55
C LEU A 294 -10.96 9.31 8.37
N LEU A 295 -9.70 9.73 8.52
CA LEU A 295 -8.96 10.43 7.48
C LEU A 295 -8.86 9.59 6.19
N SER A 296 -8.65 8.28 6.31
CA SER A 296 -8.68 7.35 5.18
C SER A 296 -10.03 7.37 4.44
N ARG A 297 -11.15 7.42 5.18
CA ARG A 297 -12.50 7.53 4.57
C ARG A 297 -12.75 8.87 3.93
N LEU A 298 -12.26 9.95 4.53
CA LEU A 298 -12.38 11.29 3.96
C LEU A 298 -11.59 11.38 2.64
N MET A 299 -10.35 10.91 2.60
CA MET A 299 -9.58 10.83 1.36
C MET A 299 -10.26 9.95 0.30
N THR A 300 -10.81 8.80 0.69
CA THR A 300 -11.60 7.95 -0.23
C THR A 300 -12.83 8.69 -0.77
N THR A 301 -13.52 9.48 0.06
CA THR A 301 -14.67 10.29 -0.36
C THR A 301 -14.24 11.37 -1.35
N VAL A 302 -13.11 12.04 -1.13
CA VAL A 302 -12.53 12.99 -2.09
C VAL A 302 -12.26 12.29 -3.42
N THR A 303 -11.50 11.18 -3.42
CA THR A 303 -11.15 10.46 -4.64
C THR A 303 -12.38 10.03 -5.43
N ASN A 304 -13.37 9.44 -4.76
CA ASN A 304 -14.60 8.98 -5.41
C ASN A 304 -15.42 10.14 -5.96
N ASN A 305 -15.41 11.30 -5.30
CA ASN A 305 -16.13 12.47 -5.78
C ASN A 305 -15.41 13.14 -6.95
N ALA A 306 -14.09 13.33 -6.87
CA ALA A 306 -13.29 13.92 -7.94
C ALA A 306 -13.35 13.09 -9.22
N LEU A 307 -13.35 11.76 -9.10
CA LEU A 307 -13.35 10.85 -10.25
C LEU A 307 -14.75 10.30 -10.60
N ALA A 308 -15.83 10.86 -10.05
CA ALA A 308 -17.18 10.34 -10.24
C ALA A 308 -17.54 10.24 -11.73
N ASP A 309 -17.34 11.33 -12.47
CA ASP A 309 -17.73 11.47 -13.88
C ASP A 309 -16.53 11.48 -14.84
N VAL A 310 -15.37 11.03 -14.36
CA VAL A 310 -14.13 10.98 -15.15
C VAL A 310 -13.92 9.56 -15.68
N SER A 311 -13.80 9.43 -17.00
CA SER A 311 -13.24 8.24 -17.65
C SER A 311 -11.78 8.50 -17.92
N LEU A 312 -10.90 7.79 -17.21
CA LEU A 312 -9.46 7.97 -17.31
C LEU A 312 -8.89 7.36 -18.60
N SER A 313 -7.90 8.03 -19.17
CA SER A 313 -7.11 7.55 -20.31
C SER A 313 -6.30 6.31 -19.93
N ASP A 314 -6.03 5.44 -20.91
CA ASP A 314 -5.07 4.34 -20.76
C ASP A 314 -3.62 4.81 -20.92
N ASP A 315 -3.38 5.99 -21.53
CA ASP A 315 -2.06 6.63 -21.48
C ASP A 315 -1.81 7.22 -20.09
N PHE A 316 -0.73 6.81 -19.43
CA PHE A 316 -0.46 7.24 -18.06
C PHE A 316 -0.13 8.72 -17.90
N ASN A 317 0.37 9.41 -18.94
CA ASN A 317 0.60 10.86 -18.85
C ASN A 317 -0.73 11.60 -18.89
N ASP A 318 -1.61 11.22 -19.82
CA ASP A 318 -2.96 11.78 -19.91
C ASP A 318 -3.77 11.46 -18.65
N MET A 319 -3.67 10.22 -18.14
CA MET A 319 -4.29 9.81 -16.89
C MET A 319 -3.83 10.69 -15.72
N ALA A 320 -2.53 10.94 -15.58
CA ALA A 320 -2.00 11.78 -14.51
C ALA A 320 -2.53 13.23 -14.60
N GLN A 321 -2.61 13.79 -15.81
CA GLN A 321 -3.19 15.12 -16.05
C GLN A 321 -4.68 15.17 -15.69
N GLN A 322 -5.45 14.15 -16.10
CA GLN A 322 -6.87 14.05 -15.81
C GLN A 322 -7.13 13.91 -14.30
N VAL A 323 -6.35 13.08 -13.61
CA VAL A 323 -6.43 12.96 -12.14
C VAL A 323 -6.13 14.30 -11.49
N ALA A 324 -5.03 14.97 -11.83
CA ALA A 324 -4.69 16.27 -11.27
C ALA A 324 -5.79 17.31 -11.49
N ALA A 325 -6.33 17.40 -12.71
CA ALA A 325 -7.39 18.33 -13.08
C ALA A 325 -8.69 18.03 -12.32
N ALA A 326 -9.06 16.76 -12.17
CA ALA A 326 -10.26 16.34 -11.45
C ALA A 326 -10.21 16.67 -9.95
N TYR A 327 -9.05 16.48 -9.31
CA TYR A 327 -8.89 16.89 -7.92
C TYR A 327 -8.92 18.42 -7.77
N LEU A 328 -8.24 19.14 -8.66
CA LEU A 328 -8.21 20.61 -8.64
C LEU A 328 -9.59 21.24 -8.83
N SER A 329 -10.43 20.67 -9.70
CA SER A 329 -11.79 21.18 -9.90
C SER A 329 -12.74 20.88 -8.73
N THR A 330 -12.41 19.89 -7.89
CA THR A 330 -13.32 19.37 -6.87
C THR A 330 -12.98 19.82 -5.45
N VAL A 331 -11.69 20.04 -5.15
CA VAL A 331 -11.17 20.20 -3.77
C VAL A 331 -11.89 21.28 -2.96
N ASP A 332 -12.21 22.43 -3.55
CA ASP A 332 -12.86 23.54 -2.85
C ASP A 332 -14.37 23.65 -3.16
N SER A 333 -14.95 22.64 -3.80
CA SER A 333 -16.37 22.64 -4.15
C SER A 333 -17.28 22.52 -2.91
N ALA A 334 -18.38 23.27 -2.90
CA ALA A 334 -19.37 23.21 -1.82
C ALA A 334 -19.99 21.80 -1.68
N GLU A 335 -20.12 21.07 -2.80
CA GLU A 335 -20.61 19.70 -2.83
C GLU A 335 -19.67 18.74 -2.09
N LEU A 336 -18.36 18.79 -2.38
CA LEU A 336 -17.38 17.97 -1.69
C LEU A 336 -17.39 18.26 -0.18
N LEU A 337 -17.38 19.53 0.21
CA LEU A 337 -17.40 19.93 1.62
C LEU A 337 -18.64 19.39 2.35
N ALA A 338 -19.81 19.41 1.71
CA ALA A 338 -21.03 18.82 2.26
C ALA A 338 -20.94 17.30 2.41
N LYS A 339 -20.35 16.60 1.42
CA LYS A 339 -20.11 15.15 1.46
C LYS A 339 -19.13 14.77 2.59
N LEU A 340 -18.04 15.51 2.75
CA LEU A 340 -17.07 15.27 3.82
C LEU A 340 -17.70 15.45 5.21
N LYS A 341 -18.49 16.51 5.42
CA LYS A 341 -19.25 16.70 6.66
C LYS A 341 -20.20 15.53 6.94
N THR A 342 -20.91 15.06 5.92
CA THR A 342 -21.79 13.88 6.03
C THR A 342 -21.00 12.61 6.38
N THR A 343 -19.83 12.41 5.79
CA THR A 343 -18.94 11.28 6.11
C THR A 343 -18.48 11.31 7.58
N ILE A 344 -18.10 12.48 8.10
CA ILE A 344 -17.73 12.65 9.52
C ILE A 344 -18.92 12.33 10.43
N GLN A 345 -20.10 12.87 10.14
CA GLN A 345 -21.32 12.63 10.93
C GLN A 345 -21.68 11.14 10.96
N ARG A 346 -21.61 10.46 9.80
CA ARG A 346 -21.87 9.02 9.72
C ARG A 346 -20.85 8.21 10.51
N PHE A 347 -19.57 8.58 10.44
CA PHE A 347 -18.51 7.94 11.21
C PHE A 347 -18.78 8.03 12.71
N VAL A 348 -19.07 9.24 13.22
CA VAL A 348 -19.43 9.49 14.63
C VAL A 348 -20.64 8.65 15.03
N ALA A 349 -21.72 8.67 14.24
CA ALA A 349 -22.94 7.93 14.54
C ALA A 349 -22.70 6.42 14.61
N VAL A 350 -21.91 5.86 13.69
CA VAL A 350 -21.56 4.43 13.71
C VAL A 350 -20.73 4.08 14.95
N TYR A 351 -19.65 4.81 15.22
CA TYR A 351 -18.76 4.53 16.35
C TYR A 351 -19.46 4.72 17.70
N ALA A 352 -20.31 5.74 17.84
CA ALA A 352 -21.10 5.96 19.05
C ALA A 352 -22.14 4.85 19.31
N SER A 353 -22.56 4.13 18.27
CA SER A 353 -23.55 3.05 18.37
C SER A 353 -22.97 1.69 18.78
N ILE A 354 -21.65 1.61 18.98
CA ILE A 354 -20.95 0.39 19.40
C ILE A 354 -20.73 0.47 20.91
N ASP A 355 -21.17 -0.56 21.63
CA ASP A 355 -21.15 -0.59 23.10
C ASP A 355 -19.79 -1.03 23.66
N LEU A 356 -18.75 -0.32 23.25
CA LEU A 356 -17.37 -0.53 23.68
C LEU A 356 -16.71 0.82 23.97
N PRO A 357 -16.06 1.01 25.13
CA PRO A 357 -15.57 2.31 25.58
C PRO A 357 -14.65 3.02 24.59
N HIS A 358 -13.77 2.29 23.89
CA HIS A 358 -12.81 2.89 22.97
C HIS A 358 -13.47 3.40 21.68
N TYR A 359 -14.50 2.72 21.14
CA TYR A 359 -15.28 3.23 20.00
C TYR A 359 -16.05 4.51 20.37
N GLN A 360 -16.67 4.55 21.56
CA GLN A 360 -17.37 5.73 22.07
C GLN A 360 -16.42 6.90 22.33
N ALA A 361 -15.20 6.62 22.83
CA ALA A 361 -14.15 7.62 23.02
C ALA A 361 -13.71 8.25 21.69
N ILE A 362 -13.51 7.42 20.65
CA ILE A 362 -13.20 7.90 19.29
C ILE A 362 -14.34 8.78 18.76
N ALA A 363 -15.60 8.33 18.86
CA ALA A 363 -16.75 9.10 18.42
C ALA A 363 -16.84 10.47 19.12
N THR A 364 -16.63 10.48 20.44
CA THR A 364 -16.63 11.69 21.26
C THR A 364 -15.51 12.65 20.84
N ASN A 365 -14.29 12.15 20.65
CA ASN A 365 -13.16 12.97 20.23
C ASN A 365 -13.40 13.61 18.86
N VAL A 366 -13.88 12.82 17.88
CA VAL A 366 -14.18 13.32 16.54
C VAL A 366 -15.30 14.36 16.57
N ALA A 367 -16.35 14.12 17.35
CA ALA A 367 -17.50 15.02 17.44
C ALA A 367 -17.17 16.39 18.06
N GLN A 368 -16.10 16.49 18.86
CA GLN A 368 -15.66 17.75 19.47
C GLN A 368 -14.95 18.69 18.48
N GLN A 369 -14.40 18.16 17.39
CA GLN A 369 -13.56 18.92 16.44
C GLN A 369 -13.75 18.48 14.98
N PRO A 370 -15.00 18.39 14.46
CA PRO A 370 -15.24 17.91 13.09
C PRO A 370 -14.57 18.79 12.03
N ASP A 371 -14.51 20.10 12.24
CA ASP A 371 -13.92 21.04 11.29
C ASP A 371 -12.40 20.84 11.15
N ALA A 372 -11.70 20.41 12.21
CA ALA A 372 -10.27 20.12 12.14
C ALA A 372 -9.96 18.95 11.19
N TYR A 373 -10.81 17.92 11.15
CA TYR A 373 -10.66 16.81 10.19
C TYR A 373 -10.96 17.23 8.76
N LEU A 374 -11.94 18.13 8.57
CA LEU A 374 -12.28 18.70 7.28
C LEU A 374 -11.10 19.52 6.74
N GLU A 375 -10.62 20.50 7.52
CA GLU A 375 -9.49 21.37 7.16
C GLU A 375 -8.22 20.59 6.86
N LYS A 376 -7.91 19.58 7.69
CA LYS A 376 -6.77 18.68 7.45
C LYS A 376 -6.93 17.93 6.13
N THR A 377 -8.11 17.37 5.86
CA THR A 377 -8.37 16.61 4.62
C THR A 377 -8.17 17.51 3.39
N ILE A 378 -8.74 18.72 3.39
CA ILE A 378 -8.59 19.66 2.27
C ILE A 378 -7.12 20.05 2.07
N THR A 379 -6.40 20.31 3.16
CA THR A 379 -4.96 20.60 3.12
C THR A 379 -4.17 19.43 2.52
N ASP A 380 -4.44 18.19 2.95
CA ASP A 380 -3.80 16.99 2.42
C ASP A 380 -4.13 16.74 0.93
N VAL A 381 -5.31 17.15 0.48
CA VAL A 381 -5.70 17.10 -0.94
C VAL A 381 -4.93 18.12 -1.76
N HIS A 382 -4.79 19.36 -1.29
CA HIS A 382 -3.96 20.37 -1.94
C HIS A 382 -2.50 19.92 -2.06
N HIS A 383 -1.93 19.32 -1.00
CA HIS A 383 -0.61 18.70 -1.08
C HIS A 383 -0.52 17.57 -2.12
N PHE A 384 -1.59 16.79 -2.28
CA PHE A 384 -1.62 15.74 -3.30
C PHE A 384 -1.69 16.32 -4.72
N ILE A 385 -2.48 17.39 -4.94
CA ILE A 385 -2.55 18.11 -6.22
C ILE A 385 -1.17 18.67 -6.59
N ASP A 386 -0.50 19.34 -5.64
CA ASP A 386 0.85 19.86 -5.84
C ASP A 386 1.83 18.72 -6.19
N LEU A 387 1.73 17.59 -5.49
CA LEU A 387 2.60 16.44 -5.71
C LEU A 387 2.42 15.82 -7.10
N ILE A 388 1.17 15.57 -7.54
CA ILE A 388 0.93 14.95 -8.86
C ILE A 388 1.35 15.87 -10.01
N GLN A 389 1.11 17.18 -9.89
CA GLN A 389 1.51 18.15 -10.91
C GLN A 389 3.04 18.29 -11.04
N ASN A 390 3.77 18.13 -9.93
CA ASN A 390 5.22 18.26 -9.90
C ASN A 390 5.96 16.90 -9.92
N TRP A 391 5.23 15.79 -10.04
CA TRP A 391 5.83 14.45 -10.04
C TRP A 391 6.90 14.26 -11.13
N PRO A 392 6.71 14.71 -12.39
CA PRO A 392 7.77 14.62 -13.40
C PRO A 392 9.05 15.38 -13.02
N ALA A 393 8.92 16.53 -12.32
CA ALA A 393 10.06 17.30 -11.87
C ALA A 393 10.79 16.60 -10.72
N ILE A 394 10.07 15.97 -9.78
CA ILE A 394 10.65 15.17 -8.70
C ILE A 394 11.48 14.00 -9.27
N LEU A 395 10.91 13.24 -10.21
CA LEU A 395 11.62 12.13 -10.84
C LEU A 395 12.86 12.62 -11.60
N LYS A 396 12.73 13.69 -12.39
CA LYS A 396 13.85 14.29 -13.11
C LYS A 396 14.97 14.76 -12.17
N ASN A 397 14.64 15.42 -11.07
CA ASN A 397 15.64 15.96 -10.14
C ASN A 397 16.31 14.86 -9.30
N THR A 398 15.66 13.71 -9.14
CA THR A 398 16.22 12.57 -8.41
C THR A 398 17.04 11.64 -9.29
N GLN A 399 16.91 11.68 -10.63
CA GLN A 399 17.51 10.72 -11.58
C GLN A 399 19.03 10.47 -11.44
N ALA A 400 19.77 11.41 -10.84
CA ALA A 400 21.22 11.33 -10.64
C ALA A 400 21.63 10.78 -9.25
N LEU A 401 20.67 10.42 -8.40
CA LEU A 401 20.95 9.86 -7.09
C LEU A 401 21.58 8.46 -7.19
N GLU A 402 22.69 8.26 -6.49
CA GLU A 402 23.35 6.96 -6.40
C GLU A 402 22.83 6.16 -5.20
N LEU A 403 22.33 4.95 -5.46
CA LEU A 403 21.93 4.00 -4.41
C LEU A 403 23.05 3.03 -4.01
N ALA A 404 24.25 3.17 -4.61
CA ALA A 404 25.42 2.34 -4.32
C ALA A 404 25.79 2.29 -2.81
N PRO A 405 25.69 3.38 -2.02
CA PRO A 405 25.96 3.34 -0.59
C PRO A 405 25.05 2.38 0.20
N PHE A 406 23.87 2.06 -0.34
CA PHE A 406 22.90 1.16 0.29
C PHE A 406 22.97 -0.27 -0.24
N SER A 407 23.83 -0.51 -1.23
CA SER A 407 23.93 -1.79 -1.90
C SER A 407 24.64 -2.83 -1.04
N ILE A 408 24.06 -4.02 -1.02
CA ILE A 408 24.66 -5.22 -0.45
C ILE A 408 25.23 -6.02 -1.62
N SER A 409 26.55 -5.96 -1.79
CA SER A 409 27.22 -6.80 -2.78
C SER A 409 27.13 -8.28 -2.38
N ALA A 410 26.84 -9.13 -3.36
CA ALA A 410 26.91 -10.58 -3.24
C ALA A 410 28.34 -11.08 -2.92
N ASP A 411 29.36 -10.22 -3.06
CA ASP A 411 30.76 -10.60 -3.15
C ASP A 411 31.58 -10.45 -1.85
N ASN A 412 30.93 -10.46 -0.68
CA ASN A 412 31.65 -10.48 0.60
C ASN A 412 32.07 -11.90 1.03
N SER A 413 32.81 -12.57 0.15
CA SER A 413 33.81 -13.58 0.53
C SER A 413 35.20 -13.01 0.31
N ARG A 414 35.67 -12.25 1.30
CA ARG A 414 37.10 -12.13 1.60
C ARG A 414 37.30 -12.32 3.09
#